data_AF-A0A1F8EUD1-F1
#
_entry.id   AF-A0A1F8EUD1-F1
#
_cell.length_a   1.000
_cell.length_b   1.000
_cell.length_c   1.000
_cell.angle_alpha   90.00
_cell.angle_beta   90.00
_cell.angle_gamma   90.00
#
_symmetry.space_group_name_H-M   'P 1'
#
loop_
_entity.id
_entity.type
_entity.pdbx_description
1 polymer ?
#
loop_
_entity_poly.entity_id
_entity_poly.type
_entity_poly.pdbx_seq_one_letter_code
_entity_poly.pdbx_strand_id
1 'polypeptide(L)'
;MKWHWQYAGAIALYALNVDWIIMPKLKLLGLAGWWLFTITSILAVLELYLGYLFWNWFRRIAVQEFARHAAQSEVVQEAIEMGSEIKKDLKKADLWDKIKNRIINYFFTTFKKSTDENSRFMKWLKRGGSIGMFICGINPEPGTRTIGAIFCGTTGWRRGLYPLALGNILRVAYMVGLWDILFKILQ
;
A
#
# COMPACT_ATOMS: atom_id res chain seq x y z
N MET A 1 -6.58 -4.71 -27.85
CA MET A 1 -5.85 -3.73 -27.03
C MET A 1 -6.51 -3.68 -25.65
N LYS A 2 -5.91 -4.26 -24.59
CA LYS A 2 -6.50 -4.23 -23.24
C LYS A 2 -6.27 -2.84 -22.67
N TRP A 3 -7.34 -2.10 -22.42
CA TRP A 3 -7.26 -0.78 -21.81
C TRP A 3 -6.64 -0.89 -20.42
N HIS A 4 -5.41 -0.41 -20.28
CA HIS A 4 -4.71 -0.33 -19.01
C HIS A 4 -5.21 0.92 -18.25
N TRP A 5 -6.45 0.86 -17.77
CA TRP A 5 -7.08 1.90 -16.93
C TRP A 5 -6.20 2.32 -15.74
N GLN A 6 -5.22 1.49 -15.38
CA GLN A 6 -4.26 1.75 -14.32
C GLN A 6 -3.27 2.88 -14.63
N TYR A 7 -2.85 3.07 -15.90
CA TYR A 7 -2.02 4.24 -16.28
C TYR A 7 -2.82 5.54 -16.20
N ALA A 8 -4.09 5.51 -16.64
CA ALA A 8 -5.01 6.61 -16.43
C ALA A 8 -5.24 6.89 -14.94
N GLY A 9 -5.24 5.85 -14.09
CA GLY A 9 -5.30 5.97 -12.63
C GLY A 9 -4.11 6.72 -12.02
N ALA A 10 -2.87 6.44 -12.48
CA ALA A 10 -1.67 7.18 -12.05
C ALA A 10 -1.70 8.66 -12.47
N ILE A 11 -2.15 8.95 -13.69
CA ILE A 11 -2.34 10.33 -14.17
C ILE A 11 -3.46 11.02 -13.39
N ALA A 12 -4.57 10.33 -13.12
CA ALA A 12 -5.68 10.84 -12.33
C ALA A 12 -5.26 11.14 -10.88
N LEU A 13 -4.44 10.29 -10.26
CA LEU A 13 -3.86 10.53 -8.93
C LEU A 13 -3.03 11.81 -8.88
N TYR A 14 -2.22 12.05 -9.91
CA TYR A 14 -1.38 13.26 -9.97
C TYR A 14 -2.20 14.53 -10.28
N ALA A 15 -3.24 14.40 -11.12
CA ALA A 15 -4.13 15.50 -11.51
C ALA A 15 -5.15 15.87 -10.42
N LEU A 16 -5.48 14.95 -9.52
CA LEU A 16 -6.48 15.13 -8.47
C LEU A 16 -6.00 15.96 -7.27
N ASN A 17 -4.79 16.52 -7.26
CA ASN A 17 -4.21 17.26 -6.14
C ASN A 17 -5.24 18.17 -5.44
N VAL A 18 -5.86 17.62 -4.38
CA VAL A 18 -7.13 18.15 -3.86
C VAL A 18 -6.90 19.51 -3.22
N ASP A 19 -5.74 19.67 -2.59
CA ASP A 19 -5.38 20.85 -1.82
C ASP A 19 -5.07 22.06 -2.70
N TRP A 20 -4.43 21.85 -3.85
CA TRP A 20 -3.91 22.95 -4.68
C TRP A 20 -4.73 23.21 -5.95
N ILE A 21 -5.51 22.24 -6.42
CA ILE A 21 -6.31 22.38 -7.65
C ILE A 21 -7.80 22.41 -7.31
N ILE A 22 -8.27 21.42 -6.55
CA ILE A 22 -9.71 21.24 -6.33
C ILE A 22 -10.25 22.25 -5.31
N MET A 23 -9.60 22.41 -4.16
CA MET A 23 -10.03 23.35 -3.11
C MET A 23 -10.18 24.80 -3.63
N PRO A 24 -9.19 25.39 -4.32
CA PRO A 24 -9.32 26.75 -4.85
C PRO A 24 -10.43 26.86 -5.90
N LYS A 25 -10.57 25.85 -6.76
CA LYS A 25 -11.58 25.84 -7.82
C LYS A 25 -13.00 25.75 -7.26
N LEU A 26 -13.24 24.87 -6.29
CA LEU A 26 -14.54 24.78 -5.60
C LEU A 26 -14.88 26.09 -4.89
N LYS A 27 -13.86 26.75 -4.33
CA LYS A 27 -14.04 28.04 -3.68
C LYS A 27 -14.36 29.18 -4.64
N LEU A 28 -13.72 29.22 -5.81
CA LEU A 28 -14.08 30.13 -6.90
C LEU A 28 -15.52 29.93 -7.40
N LEU A 29 -16.06 28.71 -7.26
CA LEU A 29 -17.46 28.39 -7.56
C LEU A 29 -18.43 28.76 -6.41
N GLY A 30 -17.94 29.41 -5.34
CA GLY A 30 -18.75 29.88 -4.22
C GLY A 30 -18.96 28.86 -3.10
N LEU A 31 -18.31 27.69 -3.15
CA LEU A 31 -18.38 26.71 -2.06
C LEU A 31 -17.43 27.11 -0.93
N ALA A 32 -17.94 27.15 0.30
CA ALA A 32 -17.15 27.50 1.49
C ALA A 32 -17.54 26.65 2.70
N GLY A 33 -16.73 26.72 3.76
CA GLY A 33 -17.01 26.09 5.05
C GLY A 33 -17.27 24.58 4.96
N TRP A 34 -18.39 24.13 5.54
CA TRP A 34 -18.73 22.71 5.67
C TRP A 34 -18.89 21.97 4.33
N TRP A 35 -19.42 22.64 3.30
CA TRP A 35 -19.60 22.04 1.98
C TRP A 35 -18.25 21.81 1.28
N LEU A 36 -17.37 22.82 1.34
CA LEU A 36 -16.01 22.71 0.81
C LEU A 36 -15.25 21.58 1.53
N PHE A 37 -15.33 21.54 2.86
CA PHE A 37 -14.71 20.49 3.68
C PHE A 37 -15.22 19.09 3.33
N THR A 38 -16.53 18.90 3.20
CA THR A 38 -17.12 17.57 2.95
C THR A 38 -16.71 17.03 1.58
N ILE A 39 -16.85 17.83 0.53
CA ILE A 39 -16.52 17.43 -0.84
C ILE A 39 -15.02 17.12 -0.96
N THR A 40 -14.18 18.01 -0.43
CA THR A 40 -12.72 17.84 -0.51
C THR A 40 -12.24 16.66 0.31
N SER A 41 -12.85 16.39 1.47
CA SER A 41 -12.54 15.20 2.28
C SER A 41 -12.87 13.91 1.54
N ILE A 42 -14.03 13.83 0.88
CA ILE A 42 -14.42 12.66 0.07
C ILE A 42 -13.41 12.44 -1.06
N LEU A 43 -13.09 13.49 -1.80
CA LEU A 43 -12.13 13.41 -2.92
C LEU A 43 -10.73 13.02 -2.45
N ALA A 44 -10.26 13.57 -1.33
CA ALA A 44 -8.95 13.28 -0.78
C ALA A 44 -8.84 11.83 -0.26
N VAL A 45 -9.92 11.27 0.31
CA VAL A 45 -9.95 9.86 0.71
C VAL A 45 -10.03 8.94 -0.52
N LEU A 46 -10.82 9.30 -1.53
CA LEU A 46 -10.90 8.56 -2.79
C LEU A 46 -9.54 8.50 -3.50
N GLU A 47 -8.81 9.62 -3.52
CA GLU A 47 -7.44 9.69 -4.04
C GLU A 47 -6.53 8.68 -3.34
N LEU A 48 -6.49 8.65 -2.01
CA LEU A 48 -5.70 7.68 -1.25
C LEU A 48 -6.08 6.22 -1.56
N TYR A 49 -7.38 5.96 -1.67
CA TYR A 49 -7.88 4.62 -1.95
C TYR A 49 -7.53 4.14 -3.37
N LEU A 50 -7.68 5.01 -4.37
CA LEU A 50 -7.26 4.73 -5.75
C LEU A 50 -5.75 4.52 -5.84
N GLY A 51 -4.97 5.32 -5.11
CA GLY A 51 -3.52 5.16 -4.97
C GLY A 51 -3.16 3.79 -4.44
N TYR A 52 -3.78 3.37 -3.34
CA TYR A 52 -3.60 2.03 -2.80
C TYR A 52 -3.91 0.91 -3.81
N LEU A 53 -5.04 1.01 -4.52
CA LEU A 53 -5.44 0.02 -5.51
C LEU A 53 -4.42 -0.07 -6.65
N PHE A 54 -3.97 1.08 -7.15
CA PHE A 54 -2.94 1.17 -8.19
C PHE A 54 -1.64 0.50 -7.73
N TRP A 55 -1.11 0.86 -6.56
CA TRP A 55 0.16 0.31 -6.06
C TRP A 55 0.08 -1.18 -5.71
N ASN A 56 -1.05 -1.64 -5.17
CA ASN A 56 -1.27 -3.07 -4.92
C ASN A 56 -1.40 -3.87 -6.22
N TRP A 57 -2.00 -3.32 -7.27
CA TRP A 57 -2.01 -3.93 -8.60
C TRP A 57 -0.63 -3.94 -9.21
N PHE A 58 0.08 -2.81 -9.18
CA PHE A 58 1.44 -2.67 -9.71
C PHE A 58 2.38 -3.70 -9.08
N ARG A 59 2.32 -3.86 -7.75
CA ARG A 59 3.05 -4.91 -7.04
C ARG A 59 2.77 -6.29 -7.60
N ARG A 60 1.50 -6.64 -7.83
CA ARG A 60 1.14 -7.98 -8.32
C ARG A 60 1.74 -8.24 -9.70
N ILE A 61 1.74 -7.24 -10.56
CA ILE A 61 2.40 -7.33 -11.87
C ILE A 61 3.91 -7.44 -11.70
N ALA A 62 4.53 -6.53 -10.96
CA ALA A 62 5.98 -6.55 -10.74
C ALA A 62 6.45 -7.90 -10.16
N VAL A 63 5.73 -8.46 -9.18
CA VAL A 63 6.03 -9.78 -8.61
C VAL A 63 5.84 -10.90 -9.64
N GLN A 64 4.82 -10.84 -10.49
CA GLN A 64 4.62 -11.84 -11.57
C GLN A 64 5.70 -11.75 -12.64
N GLU A 65 6.10 -10.54 -13.02
CA GLU A 65 7.19 -10.25 -13.95
C GLU A 65 8.50 -10.79 -13.38
N PHE A 66 8.78 -10.49 -12.10
CA PHE A 66 9.99 -10.91 -11.41
C PHE A 66 10.02 -12.43 -11.24
N ALA A 67 8.90 -13.06 -10.89
CA ALA A 67 8.79 -14.51 -10.81
C ALA A 67 9.01 -15.20 -12.15
N ARG A 68 8.53 -14.61 -13.26
CA ARG A 68 8.79 -15.12 -14.62
C ARG A 68 10.26 -15.04 -14.98
N HIS A 69 10.92 -13.91 -14.72
CA HIS A 69 12.35 -13.76 -14.98
C HIS A 69 13.19 -14.68 -14.09
N ALA A 70 12.85 -14.78 -12.80
CA ALA A 70 13.52 -15.69 -11.88
C ALA A 70 13.37 -17.16 -12.32
N ALA A 71 12.19 -17.58 -12.76
CA ALA A 71 11.94 -18.93 -13.28
C ALA A 71 12.69 -19.24 -14.59
N GLN A 72 13.12 -18.21 -15.32
CA GLN A 72 13.96 -18.35 -16.51
C GLN A 72 15.46 -18.29 -16.20
N SER A 73 15.86 -17.98 -14.97
CA SER A 73 17.28 -17.99 -14.60
C SER A 73 17.79 -19.43 -14.46
N GLU A 74 18.97 -19.69 -15.02
CA GLU A 74 19.63 -21.01 -14.93
C GLU A 74 19.77 -21.46 -13.47
N VAL A 75 20.12 -20.54 -12.56
CA VAL A 75 20.30 -20.84 -11.13
C VAL A 75 19.02 -21.39 -10.47
N VAL A 76 17.85 -20.84 -10.83
CA VAL A 76 16.57 -21.32 -10.28
C VAL A 76 16.17 -22.65 -10.91
N GLN A 77 16.43 -22.83 -12.21
CA GLN A 77 16.17 -24.11 -12.88
C GLN A 77 17.06 -25.22 -12.33
N GLU A 78 18.34 -24.94 -12.15
CA GLU A 78 19.34 -25.86 -11.56
C GLU A 78 18.98 -26.19 -10.09
N ALA A 79 18.51 -25.22 -9.31
CA ALA A 79 18.00 -25.48 -7.96
C ALA A 79 16.72 -26.34 -7.94
N ILE A 80 15.82 -26.15 -8.92
CA ILE A 80 14.61 -26.97 -9.08
C ILE A 80 14.99 -28.40 -9.49
N GLU A 81 15.92 -28.56 -10.43
CA GLU A 81 16.42 -29.85 -10.89
C GLU A 81 17.11 -30.60 -9.75
N MET A 82 18.04 -29.96 -9.06
CA MET A 82 18.74 -30.50 -7.89
C MET A 82 17.74 -30.89 -6.78
N GLY A 83 16.74 -30.04 -6.51
CA GLY A 83 15.66 -30.37 -5.58
C GLY A 83 14.82 -31.58 -6.01
N SER A 84 14.63 -31.77 -7.32
CA SER A 84 13.94 -32.94 -7.88
C SER A 84 14.76 -34.22 -7.76
N GLU A 85 16.07 -34.14 -7.92
CA GLU A 85 17.01 -35.26 -7.78
C GLU A 85 17.11 -35.71 -6.33
N ILE A 86 17.30 -34.77 -5.40
CA ILE A 86 17.27 -35.03 -3.96
C ILE A 86 15.95 -35.70 -3.57
N LYS A 87 14.82 -35.25 -4.13
CA LYS A 87 13.51 -35.89 -3.90
C LYS A 87 13.45 -37.33 -4.43
N LYS A 88 14.02 -37.61 -5.60
CA LYS A 88 14.07 -38.97 -6.18
C LYS A 88 14.94 -39.88 -5.31
N ASP A 89 16.09 -39.42 -4.87
CA ASP A 89 17.01 -40.22 -4.05
C ASP A 89 16.45 -40.48 -2.65
N LEU A 90 15.81 -39.49 -2.05
CA LEU A 90 15.12 -39.66 -0.76
C LEU A 90 13.88 -40.56 -0.86
N LYS A 91 13.19 -40.59 -2.01
CA LYS A 91 12.10 -41.54 -2.25
C LYS A 91 12.60 -42.97 -2.44
N LYS A 92 13.70 -43.17 -3.16
CA LYS A 92 14.36 -44.48 -3.31
C LYS A 92 14.81 -45.03 -1.96
N ALA A 93 15.20 -44.16 -1.03
CA ALA A 93 15.62 -44.52 0.32
C ALA A 93 14.47 -44.63 1.35
N ASP A 94 13.20 -44.50 0.94
CA ASP A 94 12.01 -44.47 1.82
C ASP A 94 12.07 -43.43 2.97
N LEU A 95 12.89 -42.39 2.80
CA LEU A 95 13.12 -41.33 3.79
C LEU A 95 12.37 -40.05 3.47
N TRP A 96 11.83 -39.94 2.25
CA TRP A 96 11.17 -38.73 1.75
C TRP A 96 10.05 -38.26 2.67
N ASP A 97 9.15 -39.15 3.11
CA ASP A 97 8.01 -38.73 3.93
C ASP A 97 8.42 -38.32 5.36
N LYS A 98 9.44 -38.97 5.95
CA LYS A 98 10.02 -38.56 7.24
C LYS A 98 10.69 -37.19 7.14
N ILE A 99 11.50 -36.97 6.11
CA ILE A 99 12.24 -35.72 5.94
C ILE A 99 11.29 -34.59 5.54
N LYS A 100 10.35 -34.82 4.63
CA LYS A 100 9.31 -33.86 4.25
C LYS A 100 8.52 -33.40 5.48
N ASN A 101 8.08 -34.33 6.33
CA ASN A 101 7.35 -33.96 7.55
C ASN A 101 8.22 -33.19 8.54
N ARG A 102 9.52 -33.49 8.64
CA ARG A 102 10.46 -32.78 9.52
C ARG A 102 10.76 -31.37 9.01
N ILE A 103 10.97 -31.20 7.69
CA ILE A 103 11.18 -29.91 7.04
C ILE A 103 9.91 -29.06 7.14
N ILE A 104 8.75 -29.62 6.80
CA ILE A 104 7.46 -28.93 6.92
C ILE A 104 7.23 -28.53 8.37
N ASN A 105 7.43 -29.42 9.35
CA ASN A 105 7.26 -29.06 10.75
C ASN A 105 8.28 -28.02 11.22
N TYR A 106 9.53 -28.08 10.80
CA TYR A 106 10.55 -27.09 11.16
C TYR A 106 10.22 -25.72 10.55
N PHE A 107 9.85 -25.66 9.27
CA PHE A 107 9.40 -24.43 8.63
C PHE A 107 8.10 -23.92 9.27
N PHE A 108 7.10 -24.77 9.49
CA PHE A 108 5.87 -24.36 10.14
C PHE A 108 6.11 -23.89 11.57
N THR A 109 6.90 -24.57 12.40
CA THR A 109 7.13 -24.10 13.79
C THR A 109 8.02 -22.87 13.87
N THR A 110 9.07 -22.80 13.04
CA THR A 110 10.00 -21.67 13.04
C THR A 110 9.36 -20.44 12.40
N PHE A 111 8.78 -20.56 11.21
CA PHE A 111 8.08 -19.44 10.58
C PHE A 111 6.80 -19.08 11.31
N LYS A 112 5.96 -20.01 11.77
CA LYS A 112 4.72 -19.64 12.51
C LYS A 112 5.03 -18.82 13.76
N LYS A 113 6.18 -19.01 14.43
CA LYS A 113 6.60 -18.14 15.54
C LYS A 113 6.98 -16.73 15.09
N SER A 114 7.61 -16.57 13.92
CA SER A 114 8.01 -15.27 13.37
C SER A 114 6.93 -14.57 12.54
N THR A 115 5.95 -15.29 12.00
CA THR A 115 4.76 -14.76 11.29
C THR A 115 3.47 -14.83 12.09
N ASP A 116 3.50 -15.18 13.39
CA ASP A 116 2.31 -15.15 14.23
C ASP A 116 1.78 -13.70 14.31
N GLU A 117 0.72 -13.41 13.55
CA GLU A 117 0.11 -12.08 13.49
C GLU A 117 -0.39 -11.61 14.85
N ASN A 118 -0.55 -12.54 15.80
CA ASN A 118 -1.02 -12.29 17.16
C ASN A 118 0.09 -12.05 18.19
N SER A 119 1.36 -12.17 17.82
CA SER A 119 2.50 -11.89 18.71
C SER A 119 2.51 -10.41 19.15
N ARG A 120 2.91 -10.15 20.41
CA ARG A 120 2.95 -8.78 20.96
C ARG A 120 3.87 -7.86 20.15
N PHE A 121 4.98 -8.40 19.64
CA PHE A 121 5.93 -7.66 18.81
C PHE A 121 5.29 -7.21 17.49
N MET A 122 4.62 -8.11 16.77
CA MET A 122 3.94 -7.76 15.51
C MET A 122 2.79 -6.78 15.74
N LYS A 123 2.06 -6.89 16.87
CA LYS A 123 1.04 -5.91 17.28
C LYS A 123 1.63 -4.53 17.59
N TRP A 124 2.77 -4.48 18.26
CA TRP A 124 3.48 -3.23 18.57
C TRP A 124 4.00 -2.55 17.31
N LEU A 125 4.59 -3.33 16.39
CA LEU A 125 5.08 -2.85 15.10
C LEU A 125 3.92 -2.35 14.21
N LYS A 126 2.78 -3.06 14.20
CA LYS A 126 1.54 -2.61 13.55
C LYS A 126 0.96 -1.34 14.21
N ARG A 127 1.04 -1.19 15.53
CA ARG A 127 0.61 0.05 16.24
C ARG A 127 1.52 1.24 15.95
N GLY A 128 2.84 1.06 16.03
CA GLY A 128 3.82 2.09 15.67
C GLY A 128 3.71 2.49 14.21
N GLY A 129 3.51 1.52 13.33
CA GLY A 129 3.19 1.77 11.92
C GLY A 129 1.88 2.57 11.77
N SER A 130 0.82 2.28 12.51
CA SER A 130 -0.45 3.03 12.40
C SER A 130 -0.29 4.50 12.80
N ILE A 131 0.54 4.79 13.81
CA ILE A 131 0.88 6.18 14.19
C ILE A 131 1.67 6.84 13.07
N GLY A 132 2.67 6.16 12.51
CA GLY A 132 3.43 6.67 11.37
C GLY A 132 2.55 6.99 10.16
N MET A 133 1.60 6.10 9.85
CA MET A 133 0.63 6.31 8.76
C MET A 133 -0.28 7.52 9.03
N PHE A 134 -0.69 7.73 10.28
CA PHE A 134 -1.45 8.93 10.65
C PHE A 134 -0.63 10.21 10.45
N ILE A 135 0.63 10.22 10.89
CA ILE A 135 1.55 11.35 10.71
C ILE A 135 1.78 11.65 9.21
N CYS A 136 1.95 10.61 8.39
CA CYS A 136 2.06 10.78 6.94
C CYS A 136 0.80 11.42 6.33
N GLY A 137 -0.38 11.16 6.92
CA GLY A 137 -1.66 11.70 6.45
C GLY A 137 -1.92 13.14 6.88
N ILE A 138 -1.53 13.51 8.10
CA ILE A 138 -1.77 14.88 8.61
C ILE A 138 -0.80 15.91 8.01
N ASN A 139 0.36 15.46 7.54
CA ASN A 139 1.38 16.36 6.99
C ASN A 139 0.84 17.08 5.73
N PRO A 140 0.94 18.42 5.65
CA PRO A 140 0.45 19.22 4.52
C PRO A 140 1.19 18.98 3.21
N GLU A 141 2.32 18.28 3.22
CA GLU A 141 3.03 17.95 1.99
C GLU A 141 2.29 16.85 1.19
N PRO A 142 2.08 17.03 -0.13
CA PRO A 142 1.42 16.01 -0.96
C PRO A 142 2.27 14.74 -1.13
N GLY A 143 3.59 14.81 -0.90
CA GLY A 143 4.52 13.70 -1.03
C GLY A 143 4.38 12.65 0.08
N THR A 144 4.26 13.07 1.33
CA THR A 144 4.23 12.17 2.50
C THR A 144 3.01 11.25 2.52
N ARG A 145 1.84 11.76 2.11
CA ARG A 145 0.62 10.96 1.97
C ARG A 145 0.72 9.93 0.84
N THR A 146 1.38 10.32 -0.25
CA THR A 146 1.63 9.43 -1.40
C THR A 146 2.57 8.30 -1.00
N ILE A 147 3.61 8.60 -0.22
CA ILE A 147 4.50 7.60 0.37
C ILE A 147 3.72 6.62 1.25
N GLY A 148 2.81 7.12 2.09
CA GLY A 148 1.90 6.27 2.88
C GLY A 148 1.05 5.35 2.00
N ALA A 149 0.41 5.89 0.95
CA ALA A 149 -0.41 5.10 0.02
C ALA A 149 0.42 4.06 -0.76
N ILE A 150 1.64 4.43 -1.19
CA ILE A 150 2.62 3.52 -1.80
C ILE A 150 2.95 2.40 -0.83
N PHE A 151 3.32 2.73 0.40
CA PHE A 151 3.68 1.74 1.42
C PHE A 151 2.52 0.79 1.69
N CYS A 152 1.31 1.30 1.91
CA CYS A 152 0.11 0.48 2.09
C CYS A 152 -0.18 -0.40 0.87
N GLY A 153 -0.04 0.11 -0.34
CA GLY A 153 -0.29 -0.64 -1.58
C GLY A 153 0.73 -1.75 -1.82
N THR A 154 2.02 -1.43 -1.65
CA THR A 154 3.14 -2.36 -1.84
C THR A 154 3.22 -3.43 -0.74
N THR A 155 2.92 -3.09 0.51
CA THR A 155 2.84 -4.10 1.58
C THR A 155 1.50 -4.84 1.61
N GLY A 156 0.47 -4.31 0.94
CA GLY A 156 -0.90 -4.83 1.00
C GLY A 156 -1.60 -4.53 2.33
N TRP A 157 -1.04 -3.62 3.14
CA TRP A 157 -1.54 -3.31 4.47
C TRP A 157 -2.78 -2.41 4.44
N ARG A 158 -3.95 -3.03 4.24
CA ARG A 158 -5.26 -2.34 4.20
C ARG A 158 -5.55 -1.55 5.47
N ARG A 159 -5.19 -2.10 6.63
CA ARG A 159 -5.49 -1.45 7.92
C ARG A 159 -4.68 -0.16 8.16
N GLY A 160 -3.54 0.00 7.48
CA GLY A 160 -2.75 1.24 7.52
C GLY A 160 -3.42 2.41 6.79
N LEU A 161 -4.38 2.14 5.90
CA LEU A 161 -5.12 3.20 5.21
C LEU A 161 -6.07 3.97 6.12
N TYR A 162 -6.65 3.33 7.13
CA TYR A 162 -7.57 4.00 8.05
C TYR A 162 -6.91 5.16 8.82
N PRO A 163 -5.77 4.96 9.50
CA PRO A 163 -5.08 6.09 10.16
C PRO A 163 -4.57 7.12 9.15
N LEU A 164 -4.12 6.70 7.96
CA LEU A 164 -3.70 7.62 6.89
C LEU A 164 -4.86 8.51 6.42
N ALA A 165 -6.03 7.93 6.16
CA ALA A 165 -7.23 8.63 5.75
C ALA A 165 -7.75 9.57 6.84
N LEU A 166 -7.71 9.13 8.11
CA LEU A 166 -8.09 9.98 9.24
C LEU A 166 -7.19 11.21 9.36
N GLY A 167 -5.86 11.03 9.27
CA GLY A 167 -4.91 12.14 9.25
C GLY A 167 -5.16 13.09 8.07
N ASN A 168 -5.45 12.54 6.89
CA ASN A 168 -5.74 13.30 5.69
C ASN A 168 -7.04 14.14 5.81
N ILE A 169 -8.09 13.61 6.45
CA ILE A 169 -9.33 14.38 6.71
C ILE A 169 -9.05 15.56 7.66
N LEU A 170 -8.29 15.33 8.74
CA LEU A 170 -7.92 16.41 9.67
C LEU A 170 -7.09 17.50 8.98
N ARG A 171 -6.17 17.10 8.10
CA ARG A 171 -5.45 18.03 7.24
C ARG A 171 -6.40 18.82 6.34
N VAL A 172 -7.37 18.16 5.69
CA VAL A 172 -8.35 18.86 4.84
C VAL A 172 -9.10 19.94 5.62
N ALA A 173 -9.48 19.68 6.88
CA ALA A 173 -10.08 20.70 7.75
C ALA A 173 -9.14 21.91 7.94
N TYR A 174 -7.85 21.66 8.21
CA TYR A 174 -6.84 22.70 8.33
C TYR A 174 -6.65 23.48 7.02
N MET A 175 -6.55 22.80 5.88
CA MET A 175 -6.36 23.42 4.56
C MET A 175 -7.56 24.25 4.12
N VAL A 176 -8.79 23.82 4.43
CA VAL A 176 -10.00 24.63 4.20
C VAL A 176 -9.92 25.94 4.99
N GLY A 177 -9.53 25.91 6.26
CA GLY A 177 -9.32 27.11 7.06
C GLY A 177 -8.25 28.04 6.49
N LEU A 178 -7.14 27.47 5.99
CA LEU A 178 -6.06 28.20 5.33
C LEU A 178 -6.54 28.90 4.05
N TRP A 179 -7.27 28.20 3.20
CA TRP A 179 -7.87 28.77 1.99
C TRP A 179 -8.94 29.83 2.32
N ASP A 180 -9.68 29.66 3.43
CA ASP A 180 -10.58 30.66 4.01
C ASP A 180 -9.88 31.97 4.38
N ILE A 181 -8.69 31.89 4.98
CA ILE A 181 -7.89 33.08 5.28
C ILE A 181 -7.32 33.69 3.99
N LEU A 182 -6.72 32.87 3.12
CA LEU A 182 -6.07 33.36 1.89
C LEU A 182 -7.03 34.14 0.98
N PHE A 183 -8.22 33.61 0.72
CA PHE A 183 -9.20 34.30 -0.13
C PHE A 183 -9.77 35.57 0.50
N LYS A 184 -9.82 35.66 1.85
CA LYS A 184 -10.21 36.91 2.53
C LYS A 184 -9.17 38.01 2.41
N ILE A 185 -7.89 37.65 2.25
CA ILE A 185 -6.79 38.61 2.06
C ILE A 185 -6.66 39.04 0.59
N LEU A 186 -7.01 38.15 -0.34
CA LEU A 186 -6.90 38.36 -1.79
C LEU A 186 -8.09 39.10 -2.42
N GLN A 187 -9.21 39.24 -1.68
CA GLN A 187 -10.39 40.03 -2.07
C GLN A 187 -10.33 41.43 -1.47
#